data_AF-V5SEF9-F1
#
_entry.id   AF-V5SEF9-F1
#
_cell.length_a   1.000
_cell.length_b   1.000
_cell.length_c   1.000
_cell.angle_alpha   90.00
_cell.angle_beta   90.00
_cell.angle_gamma   90.00
#
_symmetry.space_group_name_H-M   'P 1'
#
loop_
_entity.id
_entity.type
_entity.pdbx_description
1 polymer ?
#
loop_
_entity_poly.entity_id
_entity_poly.type
_entity_poly.pdbx_seq_one_letter_code
_entity_poly.pdbx_strand_id
1 'polypeptide(L)'
;MRLKGYQIGELVGIAFLLASTATQLFYVEPLKREIEWRLVAFNNQQQSQIQLKALYDNQVTLLQQLNAPAERIADAEERREKILNAYKNSDADVAELVIGHQEIEGYLQIVVIGLFAIGSLLAGIGRVLEMHTARRAAGSEV
;
A
#
# COMPACT_ATOMS: atom_id res chain seq x y z
N MET A 1 -21.92 33.90 22.04
CA MET A 1 -22.70 32.92 21.25
C MET A 1 -22.49 31.53 21.85
N ARG A 2 -23.54 30.86 22.32
CA ARG A 2 -23.45 29.44 22.75
C ARG A 2 -23.89 28.58 21.58
N LEU A 3 -22.99 27.72 21.09
CA LEU A 3 -23.30 26.73 20.05
C LEU A 3 -24.32 25.73 20.58
N LYS A 4 -25.32 25.39 19.76
CA LYS A 4 -26.30 24.36 20.12
C LYS A 4 -25.67 22.98 19.93
N GLY A 5 -26.13 21.98 20.69
CA GLY A 5 -25.53 20.63 20.69
C GLY A 5 -25.40 19.99 19.31
N TYR A 6 -26.35 20.23 18.40
CA TYR A 6 -26.29 19.72 17.03
C TYR A 6 -25.20 20.38 16.16
N GLN A 7 -24.85 21.66 16.43
CA GLN A 7 -23.76 22.37 15.74
C GLN A 7 -22.40 21.86 16.20
N ILE A 8 -22.29 21.50 17.49
CA ILE A 8 -21.08 20.84 18.02
C ILE A 8 -20.92 19.46 17.36
N GLY A 9 -22.01 18.69 17.26
CA GLY A 9 -22.01 17.42 16.55
C GLY A 9 -21.59 17.56 15.08
N GLU A 10 -22.07 18.59 14.39
CA GLU A 10 -21.68 18.88 13.01
C GLU A 10 -20.17 19.18 12.90
N LEU A 11 -19.63 20.02 13.76
CA LEU A 11 -18.20 20.36 13.78
C LEU A 11 -17.32 19.15 14.07
N VAL A 12 -17.72 18.29 15.01
CA VAL A 12 -17.02 17.02 15.29
C VAL A 12 -17.09 16.11 14.06
N GLY A 13 -18.24 16.03 13.40
CA GLY A 13 -18.39 15.26 12.17
C GLY A 13 -17.48 15.74 11.05
N ILE A 14 -17.41 17.06 10.83
CA ILE A 14 -16.51 17.69 9.87
C ILE A 14 -15.05 17.41 10.22
N ALA A 15 -14.67 17.52 11.50
CA ALA A 15 -13.31 17.20 11.94
C ALA A 15 -12.93 15.75 11.61
N PHE A 16 -13.85 14.80 11.78
CA PHE A 16 -13.62 13.40 11.44
C PHE A 16 -13.51 13.18 9.93
N LEU A 17 -14.31 13.89 9.12
CA LEU A 17 -14.19 13.85 7.67
C LEU A 17 -12.84 14.39 7.20
N LEU A 18 -12.40 15.52 7.74
CA LEU A 18 -11.09 16.10 7.44
C LEU A 18 -9.95 15.17 7.88
N ALA A 19 -10.06 14.55 9.06
CA ALA A 19 -9.08 13.59 9.54
C ALA A 19 -9.04 12.34 8.65
N SER A 20 -10.20 11.85 8.18
CA SER A 20 -10.29 10.76 7.22
C SER A 20 -9.57 11.10 5.91
N THR A 21 -9.84 12.27 5.33
CA THR A 21 -9.20 12.72 4.09
C THR A 21 -7.70 12.92 4.26
N ALA A 22 -7.27 13.52 5.38
CA ALA A 22 -5.86 13.69 5.68
C ALA A 22 -5.15 12.33 5.84
N THR A 23 -5.78 11.37 6.53
CA THR A 23 -5.23 10.02 6.71
C THR A 23 -5.08 9.30 5.37
N GLN A 24 -6.07 9.44 4.48
CA GLN A 24 -6.03 8.88 3.13
C GLN A 24 -4.85 9.46 2.31
N LEU A 25 -4.74 10.78 2.24
CA LEU A 25 -3.76 11.47 1.39
C LEU A 25 -2.32 11.36 1.91
N PHE A 26 -2.13 11.44 3.24
CA PHE A 26 -0.79 11.55 3.83
C PHE A 26 -0.22 10.22 4.32
N TYR A 27 -1.05 9.19 4.50
CA TYR A 27 -0.58 7.90 5.04
C TYR A 27 -0.92 6.73 4.12
N VAL A 28 -2.19 6.57 3.74
CA VAL A 28 -2.60 5.41 2.92
C VAL A 28 -2.02 5.47 1.50
N GLU A 29 -2.27 6.56 0.77
CA GLU A 29 -1.83 6.68 -0.63
C GLU A 29 -0.31 6.57 -0.80
N PRO A 30 0.53 7.22 0.03
CA PRO A 30 1.98 7.05 -0.04
C PRO A 30 2.41 5.60 0.22
N LEU A 31 1.82 4.95 1.22
CA LEU A 31 2.15 3.57 1.59
C LEU A 31 1.79 2.58 0.47
N LYS A 32 0.58 2.72 -0.09
CA LYS A 32 0.12 1.93 -1.23
C LYS A 32 1.05 2.07 -2.43
N ARG A 33 1.41 3.32 -2.77
CA ARG A 33 2.34 3.59 -3.87
C ARG A 33 3.70 2.95 -3.62
N GLU A 34 4.23 3.02 -2.41
CA GLU A 34 5.50 2.37 -2.07
C GLU A 34 5.43 0.85 -2.25
N ILE A 35 4.35 0.20 -1.78
CA ILE A 35 4.10 -1.23 -1.98
C ILE A 35 4.09 -1.57 -3.47
N GLU A 36 3.37 -0.79 -4.29
CA GLU A 36 3.30 -0.99 -5.74
C GLU A 36 4.67 -0.89 -6.41
N TRP A 37 5.46 0.15 -6.08
CA TRP A 37 6.83 0.30 -6.62
C TRP A 37 7.73 -0.88 -6.24
N ARG A 38 7.62 -1.37 -5.00
CA ARG A 38 8.40 -2.51 -4.53
C ARG A 38 7.99 -3.82 -5.22
N LEU A 39 6.70 -4.04 -5.44
CA LEU A 39 6.20 -5.18 -6.21
C LEU A 39 6.67 -5.15 -7.67
N VAL A 40 6.70 -3.97 -8.30
CA VAL A 40 7.24 -3.79 -9.65
C VAL A 40 8.74 -4.08 -9.68
N ALA A 41 9.51 -3.55 -8.73
CA ALA A 41 10.94 -3.83 -8.62
C ALA A 41 11.22 -5.33 -8.43
N PHE A 42 10.44 -6.00 -7.57
CA PHE A 42 10.51 -7.44 -7.34
C PHE A 42 10.20 -8.25 -8.60
N ASN A 43 9.16 -7.87 -9.36
CA ASN A 43 8.83 -8.54 -10.62
C ASN A 43 9.97 -8.41 -11.64
N ASN A 44 10.53 -7.21 -11.80
CA ASN A 44 11.69 -6.98 -12.67
C ASN A 44 12.91 -7.80 -12.24
N GLN A 45 13.12 -7.95 -10.94
CA GLN A 45 14.17 -8.77 -10.36
C GLN A 45 13.96 -10.26 -10.66
N GLN A 46 12.75 -10.78 -10.48
CA GLN A 46 12.41 -12.17 -10.85
C GLN A 46 12.61 -12.42 -12.35
N GLN A 47 12.18 -11.50 -13.22
CA GLN A 47 12.42 -11.62 -14.66
C GLN A 47 13.92 -11.66 -14.98
N SER A 48 14.71 -10.81 -14.33
CA SER A 48 16.18 -10.79 -14.49
C SER A 48 16.82 -12.09 -14.00
N GLN A 49 16.35 -12.63 -12.87
CA GLN A 49 16.80 -13.92 -12.34
C GLN A 49 16.52 -15.06 -13.32
N ILE A 50 15.33 -15.10 -13.93
CA ILE A 50 14.98 -16.13 -14.94
C ILE A 50 15.91 -16.03 -16.15
N GLN A 51 16.15 -14.82 -16.66
CA GLN A 51 17.03 -14.60 -17.82
C GLN A 51 18.48 -14.99 -17.51
N LEU A 52 19.01 -14.57 -16.35
CA LEU A 52 20.37 -14.92 -15.93
C LEU A 52 20.52 -16.42 -15.70
N LYS A 53 19.53 -17.06 -15.06
CA LYS A 53 19.52 -18.51 -14.88
C LYS A 53 19.60 -19.22 -16.23
N ALA A 54 18.76 -18.82 -17.19
CA ALA A 54 18.78 -19.41 -18.53
C ALA A 54 20.12 -19.18 -19.26
N LEU A 55 20.72 -18.00 -19.11
CA LEU A 55 22.03 -17.69 -19.70
C LEU A 55 23.14 -18.59 -19.14
N TYR A 56 23.22 -18.72 -17.81
CA TYR A 56 24.21 -19.58 -17.17
C TYR A 56 23.95 -21.07 -17.40
N ASP A 57 22.69 -21.51 -17.41
CA ASP A 57 22.32 -22.89 -17.77
C ASP A 57 22.78 -23.22 -19.20
N ASN A 58 22.60 -22.28 -20.14
CA ASN A 58 23.08 -22.42 -21.51
C ASN A 58 24.61 -22.43 -21.59
N GLN A 59 25.30 -21.55 -20.84
CA GLN A 59 26.77 -21.51 -20.80
C GLN A 59 27.36 -22.83 -20.29
N VAL A 60 26.83 -23.36 -19.18
CA VAL A 60 27.25 -24.65 -18.62
C VAL A 60 26.99 -25.77 -19.63
N THR A 61 25.81 -25.80 -20.24
CA THR A 61 25.47 -26.79 -21.29
C THR A 61 26.44 -26.75 -22.47
N LEU A 62 26.80 -25.55 -22.95
CA LEU A 62 27.78 -25.39 -24.04
C LEU A 62 29.17 -25.86 -23.63
N LEU A 63 29.63 -25.52 -22.42
CA LEU A 63 30.94 -25.97 -21.93
C LEU A 63 31.01 -27.50 -21.81
N GLN A 64 29.91 -28.14 -21.37
CA GLN A 64 29.78 -29.59 -21.32
C GLN A 64 29.80 -30.20 -22.73
N GLN A 65 29.05 -29.64 -23.69
CA GLN A 65 29.04 -30.11 -25.09
C GLN A 65 30.41 -29.98 -25.77
N LEU A 66 31.18 -28.96 -25.41
CA LEU A 66 32.52 -28.73 -25.94
C LEU A 66 33.62 -29.56 -25.24
N ASN A 67 33.26 -30.44 -24.28
CA ASN A 67 34.21 -31.16 -23.44
C ASN A 67 35.26 -30.21 -22.80
N ALA A 68 34.82 -29.05 -22.35
CA ALA A 68 35.69 -28.10 -21.67
C ALA A 68 36.30 -28.73 -20.40
N PRO A 69 37.48 -28.27 -19.95
CA PRO A 69 38.10 -28.76 -18.71
C PRO A 69 37.12 -28.66 -17.53
N ALA A 70 37.08 -29.69 -16.68
CA ALA A 70 36.16 -29.77 -15.54
C ALA A 70 36.24 -28.54 -14.62
N GLU A 71 37.43 -27.95 -14.48
CA GLU A 71 37.67 -26.73 -13.70
C GLU A 71 36.90 -25.51 -14.25
N ARG A 72 36.73 -25.39 -15.58
CA ARG A 72 35.96 -24.30 -16.20
C ARG A 72 34.45 -24.50 -16.07
N ILE A 73 34.00 -25.76 -16.03
CA ILE A 73 32.59 -26.09 -15.80
C ILE A 73 32.24 -25.77 -14.34
N ALA A 74 33.11 -26.14 -13.39
CA ALA A 74 32.95 -25.83 -11.97
C ALA A 74 32.94 -24.31 -11.68
N ASP A 75 33.84 -23.51 -12.27
CA ASP A 75 33.83 -22.03 -12.10
C ASP A 75 32.53 -21.42 -12.66
N ALA A 76 32.00 -21.95 -13.77
CA ALA A 76 30.73 -21.48 -14.33
C ALA A 76 29.52 -21.84 -13.43
N GLU A 77 29.51 -23.03 -12.85
CA GLU A 77 28.49 -23.48 -11.88
C GLU A 77 28.55 -22.68 -10.58
N GLU A 78 29.73 -22.39 -10.05
CA GLU A 78 29.91 -21.59 -8.84
C GLU A 78 29.43 -20.14 -9.04
N ARG A 79 29.78 -19.52 -10.17
CA ARG A 79 29.28 -18.17 -10.52
C ARG A 79 27.76 -18.13 -10.64
N ARG A 80 27.17 -19.16 -11.24
CA ARG A 80 25.73 -19.32 -11.33
C ARG A 80 25.09 -19.41 -9.94
N GLU A 81 25.59 -20.29 -9.06
CA GLU A 81 25.05 -20.41 -7.70
C GLU A 81 25.17 -19.12 -6.90
N LYS A 82 26.33 -18.45 -6.98
CA LYS A 82 26.57 -17.18 -6.29
C LYS A 82 25.55 -16.11 -6.70
N ILE A 83 25.27 -15.99 -8.00
CA ILE A 83 24.29 -15.04 -8.52
C ILE A 83 22.87 -15.43 -8.11
N LEU A 84 22.49 -16.70 -8.25
CA LEU A 84 21.15 -17.17 -7.88
C LEU A 84 20.88 -17.02 -6.37
N ASN A 85 21.87 -17.24 -5.52
CA ASN A 85 21.74 -17.04 -4.07
C ASN A 85 21.61 -15.56 -3.69
N ALA A 86 22.30 -14.65 -4.39
CA ALA A 86 22.13 -13.22 -4.16
C ALA A 86 20.69 -12.75 -4.42
N TYR A 87 20.05 -13.27 -5.47
CA TYR A 87 18.65 -12.96 -5.77
C TYR A 87 17.68 -13.56 -4.74
N LYS A 88 17.88 -14.81 -4.30
CA LYS A 88 16.99 -15.44 -3.29
C LYS A 88 16.90 -14.65 -1.98
N ASN A 89 18.02 -14.16 -1.47
CA ASN A 89 18.04 -13.38 -0.23
C ASN A 89 17.32 -12.04 -0.42
N SER A 90 17.59 -11.37 -1.54
CA SER A 90 16.92 -10.10 -1.86
C SER A 90 15.41 -10.28 -2.09
N ASP A 91 14.98 -11.42 -2.61
CA ASP A 91 13.56 -11.71 -2.82
C ASP A 91 12.82 -11.91 -1.48
N ALA A 92 13.46 -12.56 -0.50
CA ALA A 92 12.91 -12.76 0.84
C ALA A 92 12.74 -11.44 1.61
N ASP A 93 13.76 -10.57 1.59
CA ASP A 93 13.73 -9.28 2.27
C ASP A 93 12.62 -8.36 1.73
N VAL A 94 12.40 -8.37 0.41
CA VAL A 94 11.35 -7.59 -0.23
C VAL A 94 9.96 -8.14 0.12
N ALA A 95 9.81 -9.47 0.14
CA ALA A 95 8.54 -10.11 0.48
C ALA A 95 8.10 -9.79 1.92
N GLU A 96 9.01 -9.92 2.90
CA GLU A 96 8.71 -9.62 4.31
C GLU A 96 8.31 -8.15 4.49
N LEU A 97 9.04 -7.23 3.85
CA LEU A 97 8.75 -5.80 3.95
C LEU A 97 7.42 -5.44 3.28
N VAL A 98 7.11 -6.00 2.11
CA VAL A 98 5.84 -5.77 1.40
C VAL A 98 4.66 -6.30 2.20
N ILE A 99 4.76 -7.49 2.78
CA ILE A 99 3.70 -8.07 3.62
C ILE A 99 3.43 -7.16 4.83
N GLY A 100 4.49 -6.73 5.53
CA GLY A 100 4.34 -5.82 6.66
C GLY A 100 3.69 -4.48 6.29
N HIS A 101 4.05 -3.90 5.14
CA HIS A 101 3.44 -2.64 4.69
C HIS A 101 1.99 -2.82 4.24
N GLN A 102 1.64 -3.95 3.62
CA GLN A 102 0.26 -4.27 3.22
C GLN A 102 -0.69 -4.42 4.42
N GLU A 103 -0.24 -5.07 5.49
CA GLU A 103 -1.03 -5.18 6.72
C GLU A 103 -1.31 -3.80 7.31
N ILE A 104 -0.29 -2.94 7.37
CA ILE A 104 -0.41 -1.57 7.88
C ILE A 104 -1.36 -0.74 6.99
N GLU A 105 -1.26 -0.86 5.66
CA GLU A 105 -2.18 -0.22 4.72
C GLU A 105 -3.63 -0.62 5.00
N GLY A 106 -3.88 -1.91 5.19
CA GLY A 106 -5.21 -2.44 5.50
C GLY A 106 -5.79 -1.85 6.78
N TYR A 107 -5.00 -1.80 7.86
CA TYR A 107 -5.44 -1.18 9.12
C TYR A 107 -5.75 0.30 8.97
N LEU A 108 -4.88 1.06 8.30
CA LEU A 108 -5.11 2.49 8.04
C LEU A 108 -6.36 2.71 7.18
N GLN A 109 -6.61 1.87 6.18
CA GLN A 109 -7.82 1.94 5.35
C GLN A 109 -9.09 1.74 6.19
N ILE A 110 -9.08 0.79 7.13
CA ILE A 110 -10.20 0.58 8.07
C ILE A 110 -10.44 1.82 8.92
N VAL A 111 -9.37 2.45 9.43
CA VAL A 111 -9.46 3.70 10.21
C VAL A 111 -10.07 4.82 9.38
N VAL A 112 -9.62 5.01 8.13
CA VAL A 112 -10.20 6.00 7.20
C VAL A 112 -11.68 5.76 7.02
N ILE A 113 -12.11 4.53 6.74
CA ILE A 113 -13.53 4.19 6.57
C ILE A 113 -14.32 4.50 7.83
N GLY A 114 -13.80 4.17 9.01
CA GLY A 114 -14.44 4.46 10.29
C GLY A 114 -14.62 5.96 10.53
N LEU A 115 -13.55 6.75 10.33
CA LEU A 115 -13.59 8.20 10.45
C LEU A 115 -14.59 8.83 9.47
N PHE A 116 -14.58 8.38 8.21
CA PHE A 116 -15.50 8.86 7.20
C PHE A 116 -16.97 8.56 7.54
N ALA A 117 -17.26 7.32 7.94
CA ALA A 117 -18.63 6.90 8.25
C ALA A 117 -19.20 7.65 9.46
N ILE A 118 -18.42 7.73 10.54
CA ILE A 118 -18.83 8.44 11.76
C ILE A 118 -18.94 9.94 11.48
N GLY A 119 -17.96 10.51 10.76
CA GLY A 119 -17.95 11.92 10.39
C GLY A 119 -19.16 12.32 9.55
N SER A 120 -19.49 11.52 8.53
CA SER A 120 -20.64 11.72 7.66
C SER A 120 -21.96 11.68 8.44
N LEU A 121 -22.09 10.73 9.37
CA LEU A 121 -23.27 10.59 10.20
C LEU A 121 -23.47 11.82 11.09
N LEU A 122 -22.42 12.22 11.82
CA LEU A 122 -22.48 13.35 12.76
C LEU A 122 -22.73 14.68 12.05
N ALA A 123 -22.02 14.93 10.94
CA ALA A 123 -22.21 16.12 10.12
C ALA A 123 -23.62 16.15 9.50
N GLY A 124 -24.07 15.02 8.95
CA GLY A 124 -25.39 14.91 8.32
C GLY A 124 -26.54 15.15 9.29
N ILE A 125 -26.49 14.55 10.49
CA ILE A 125 -27.51 14.76 11.52
C ILE A 125 -27.54 16.22 11.97
N GLY A 126 -26.37 16.83 12.21
CA GLY A 126 -26.28 18.25 12.58
C GLY A 126 -26.94 19.17 11.54
N ARG A 127 -26.62 18.94 10.27
CA ARG A 127 -27.16 19.69 9.12
C ARG A 127 -28.68 19.58 9.00
N VAL A 128 -29.22 18.36 9.13
CA VAL A 128 -30.66 18.09 9.01
C VAL A 128 -31.43 18.75 10.17
N LEU A 129 -30.91 18.67 11.39
CA LEU A 129 -31.51 19.31 12.55
C LEU A 129 -31.49 20.84 12.41
N GLU A 130 -30.41 21.42 11.90
CA GLU A 130 -30.32 22.85 11.63
C GLU A 130 -31.41 23.28 10.63
N MET A 131 -31.56 22.57 9.51
CA MET A 131 -32.60 22.85 8.50
C MET A 131 -34.02 22.75 9.06
N HIS A 132 -34.31 21.75 9.91
CA HIS A 132 -35.61 21.63 10.56
C HIS A 132 -35.90 22.77 11.54
N THR A 133 -34.90 23.20 12.31
CA THR A 133 -35.07 24.34 13.23
C THR A 133 -35.25 25.66 12.49
N ALA A 134 -34.51 25.87 11.39
CA ALA A 134 -34.65 27.05 10.54
C ALA A 134 -36.04 27.12 9.88
N ARG A 135 -36.56 25.99 9.38
CA ARG A 135 -37.93 25.92 8.81
C ARG A 135 -39.02 26.20 9.83
N ARG A 136 -38.87 25.72 11.07
CA ARG A 136 -39.84 26.00 12.14
C ARG A 136 -39.84 27.48 12.54
N ALA A 137 -38.68 28.11 12.62
CA ALA A 137 -38.58 29.54 12.89
C ALA A 137 -39.20 30.39 11.78
N ALA A 138 -38.96 30.05 10.51
CA ALA A 138 -39.55 30.74 9.36
C ALA A 138 -41.07 30.54 9.23
N GLY A 139 -41.61 29.40 9.70
CA GLY A 139 -43.05 29.12 9.70
C GLY A 139 -43.82 29.73 10.88
N SER A 140 -43.14 30.22 11.92
CA SER A 140 -43.76 30.88 13.08
C SER A 140 -43.90 32.40 12.95
N GLU A 141 -43.45 32.98 11.84
CA GLU A 141 -43.58 34.42 11.52
C GLU A 141 -44.80 34.75 10.62
N VAL A 142 -45.76 33.82 10.48
CA VAL A 142 -47.03 34.01 9.76
C VAL A 142 -48.21 33.99 10.70
#